data_AF-A0A8T5A8B6-F1
#
_entry.id   AF-A0A8T5A8B6-F1
#
_cell.length_a   1.000
_cell.length_b   1.000
_cell.length_c   1.000
_cell.angle_alpha   90.00
_cell.angle_beta   90.00
_cell.angle_gamma   90.00
#
_symmetry.space_group_name_H-M   'P 1'
#
loop_
_entity.id
_entity.type
_entity.pdbx_description
1 polymer ?
#
loop_
_entity_poly.entity_id
_entity_poly.type
_entity_poly.pdbx_seq_one_letter_code
_entity_poly.pdbx_strand_id
1 'polypeptide(L)'
;MSSSKGSYKTISLLDVISCIFEDGGYFGDLPVGVEAVEVMTPESIRIMFIDRVDYNLFCRLAIEDGYTIDSGSYSPRIVYRGNIVARVGSKSDPGADRNIFVYIFPSSIGAMSTYMRAAAIRYGILNPTTNRINMEKLLKYNLKVIGLVEKYRKSRYQNLISKLNL
;
A
#
# COMPACT_ATOMS: atom_id res chain seq x y z
N MET A 1 -35.92 -15.20 18.86
CA MET A 1 -34.57 -15.50 18.33
C MET A 1 -33.87 -14.17 18.09
N SER A 2 -32.94 -13.81 18.97
CA SER A 2 -32.16 -12.58 18.88
C SER A 2 -31.20 -12.68 17.70
N SER A 3 -31.46 -11.92 16.64
CA SER A 3 -30.45 -11.63 15.62
C SER A 3 -29.39 -10.74 16.27
N SER A 4 -28.30 -11.36 16.71
CA SER A 4 -27.07 -10.65 16.97
C SER A 4 -26.67 -9.96 15.67
N LYS A 5 -26.86 -8.63 15.60
CA LYS A 5 -26.21 -7.80 14.59
C LYS A 5 -24.71 -7.95 14.81
N GLY A 6 -24.11 -8.90 14.10
CA GLY A 6 -22.66 -8.99 13.99
C GLY A 6 -22.15 -7.64 13.52
N SER A 7 -21.35 -6.99 14.35
CA SER A 7 -20.59 -5.82 13.95
C SER A 7 -19.78 -6.22 12.72
N TYR A 8 -20.19 -5.78 11.51
CA TYR A 8 -19.39 -5.97 10.30
C TYR A 8 -18.04 -5.30 10.52
N LYS A 9 -17.01 -6.10 10.84
CA LYS A 9 -15.64 -5.60 10.98
C LYS A 9 -15.25 -5.05 9.62
N THR A 10 -15.04 -3.75 9.54
CA THR A 10 -14.60 -3.11 8.30
C THR A 10 -13.20 -3.63 7.97
N ILE A 11 -13.09 -4.44 6.92
CA ILE A 11 -11.81 -4.97 6.44
C ILE A 11 -10.98 -3.83 5.86
N SER A 12 -9.73 -3.71 6.30
CA SER A 12 -8.76 -2.74 5.79
C SER A 12 -7.80 -3.38 4.79
N LEU A 13 -7.07 -2.55 4.03
CA LEU A 13 -5.98 -3.05 3.19
C LEU A 13 -4.90 -3.75 4.01
N LEU A 14 -4.65 -3.32 5.25
CA LEU A 14 -3.68 -3.98 6.12
C LEU A 14 -4.11 -5.41 6.45
N ASP A 15 -5.39 -5.64 6.77
CA ASP A 15 -5.90 -6.99 7.07
C ASP A 15 -5.70 -7.93 5.88
N VAL A 16 -6.04 -7.47 4.67
CA VAL A 16 -5.88 -8.26 3.44
C VAL A 16 -4.40 -8.56 3.16
N ILE A 17 -3.55 -7.53 3.23
CA ILE A 17 -2.12 -7.68 2.97
C ILE A 17 -1.48 -8.64 3.97
N SER A 18 -1.79 -8.51 5.26
CA SER A 18 -1.27 -9.41 6.29
C SER A 18 -1.66 -10.87 6.01
N CYS A 19 -2.93 -11.15 5.71
CA CYS A 19 -3.37 -12.50 5.35
C CYS A 19 -2.64 -13.05 4.11
N ILE A 20 -2.41 -12.23 3.07
CA ILE A 20 -1.68 -12.71 1.88
C ILE A 20 -0.25 -13.11 2.23
N PHE A 21 0.42 -12.37 3.12
CA PHE A 21 1.79 -12.71 3.54
C PHE A 21 1.86 -13.89 4.52
N GLU A 22 0.87 -14.05 5.40
CA GLU A 22 0.82 -15.11 6.42
C GLU A 22 0.29 -16.43 5.87
N ASP A 23 -0.82 -16.38 5.13
CA ASP A 23 -1.60 -17.55 4.70
C ASP A 23 -1.45 -17.85 3.20
N GLY A 24 -0.70 -17.03 2.46
CA GLY A 24 -0.48 -17.18 1.02
C GLY A 24 -1.66 -16.74 0.14
N GLY A 25 -2.72 -16.19 0.73
CA GLY A 25 -3.89 -15.69 0.01
C GLY A 25 -4.94 -15.05 0.92
N TYR A 26 -5.94 -14.43 0.30
CA TYR A 26 -7.09 -13.87 0.99
C TYR A 26 -8.37 -14.20 0.21
N PHE A 27 -9.33 -14.85 0.88
CA PHE A 27 -10.57 -15.36 0.28
C PHE A 27 -11.83 -14.66 0.81
N GLY A 28 -11.68 -13.62 1.62
CA GLY A 28 -12.80 -12.83 2.16
C GLY A 28 -13.21 -11.67 1.25
N ASP A 29 -14.17 -10.89 1.71
CA ASP A 29 -14.59 -9.67 1.03
C ASP A 29 -13.48 -8.61 1.05
N LEU A 30 -13.17 -8.07 -0.13
CA LEU A 30 -12.20 -7.00 -0.25
C LEU A 30 -12.75 -5.66 0.30
N PRO A 31 -11.87 -4.77 0.79
CA PRO A 31 -12.27 -3.43 1.19
C PRO A 31 -13.00 -2.69 0.06
N VAL A 32 -14.04 -1.93 0.41
CA VAL A 32 -14.83 -1.13 -0.56
C VAL A 32 -13.91 -0.34 -1.49
N GLY A 33 -14.18 -0.46 -2.79
CA GLY A 33 -13.44 0.20 -3.87
C GLY A 33 -12.27 -0.61 -4.43
N VAL A 34 -11.91 -1.74 -3.80
CA VAL A 34 -10.79 -2.60 -4.22
C VAL A 34 -11.34 -3.79 -5.01
N GLU A 35 -10.75 -4.06 -6.18
CA GLU A 35 -11.06 -5.21 -7.02
C GLU A 35 -10.08 -6.37 -6.80
N ALA A 36 -8.80 -6.08 -6.56
CA ALA A 36 -7.80 -7.10 -6.27
C ALA A 36 -6.62 -6.57 -5.44
N VAL A 37 -5.99 -7.45 -4.67
CA VAL A 37 -4.72 -7.21 -3.97
C VAL A 37 -3.80 -8.40 -4.23
N GLU A 38 -2.62 -8.16 -4.80
CA GLU A 38 -1.68 -9.21 -5.18
C GLU A 38 -0.24 -8.86 -4.80
N VAL A 39 0.51 -9.85 -4.35
CA VAL A 39 1.96 -9.74 -4.16
C VAL A 39 2.63 -9.99 -5.51
N MET A 40 3.24 -8.95 -6.08
CA MET A 40 3.94 -9.02 -7.37
C MET A 40 5.38 -9.52 -7.20
N THR A 41 6.02 -9.09 -6.12
CA THR A 41 7.34 -9.52 -5.68
C THR A 41 7.36 -9.47 -4.14
N PRO A 42 8.37 -10.03 -3.46
CA PRO A 42 8.50 -9.89 -2.00
C PRO A 42 8.55 -8.43 -1.50
N GLU A 43 8.76 -7.46 -2.40
CA GLU A 43 8.91 -6.04 -2.09
C GLU A 43 7.76 -5.19 -2.62
N SER A 44 6.83 -5.77 -3.39
CA SER A 44 5.84 -5.01 -4.14
C SER A 44 4.46 -5.66 -4.08
N ILE A 45 3.47 -4.86 -3.70
CA ILE A 45 2.05 -5.24 -3.69
C ILE A 45 1.33 -4.40 -4.75
N ARG A 46 0.49 -5.03 -5.56
CA ARG A 46 -0.46 -4.35 -6.46
C ARG A 46 -1.82 -4.30 -5.78
N ILE A 47 -2.40 -3.10 -5.75
CA ILE A 47 -3.78 -2.87 -5.31
C ILE A 47 -4.53 -2.31 -6.51
N MET A 48 -5.49 -3.09 -7.02
CA MET A 48 -6.34 -2.69 -8.14
C MET A 48 -7.67 -2.16 -7.63
N PHE A 49 -8.06 -0.97 -8.07
CA PHE A 49 -9.33 -0.34 -7.72
C PHE A 49 -10.40 -0.57 -8.78
N ILE A 50 -11.68 -0.46 -8.40
CA ILE A 50 -12.83 -0.66 -9.31
C ILE A 50 -12.88 0.36 -10.46
N ASP A 51 -12.27 1.53 -10.28
CA ASP A 51 -12.19 2.61 -11.26
C ASP A 51 -10.77 3.19 -11.33
N ARG A 52 -10.57 4.18 -12.21
CA ARG A 52 -9.27 4.85 -12.36
C ARG A 52 -8.88 5.56 -11.07
N VAL A 53 -7.60 5.50 -10.74
CA VAL A 53 -7.05 6.23 -9.59
C VAL A 53 -7.17 7.74 -9.83
N ASP A 54 -7.74 8.46 -8.86
CA ASP A 54 -7.72 9.92 -8.85
C ASP A 54 -6.34 10.41 -8.43
N TYR A 55 -5.54 10.83 -9.43
CA TYR A 55 -4.16 11.24 -9.22
C TYR A 55 -4.05 12.47 -8.33
N ASN A 56 -4.99 13.41 -8.46
CA ASN A 56 -4.98 14.65 -7.69
C ASN A 56 -5.27 14.36 -6.22
N LEU A 57 -6.27 13.52 -5.93
CA LEU A 57 -6.56 13.08 -4.58
C LEU A 57 -5.38 12.33 -3.97
N PHE A 58 -4.82 11.35 -4.70
CA PHE A 58 -3.71 10.54 -4.20
C PHE A 58 -2.46 11.38 -3.91
N CYS A 59 -2.07 12.26 -4.82
CA CYS A 59 -0.92 13.15 -4.64
C CYS A 59 -1.12 14.13 -3.49
N ARG A 60 -2.32 14.72 -3.35
CA ARG A 60 -2.63 15.64 -2.24
C ARG A 60 -2.48 14.94 -0.89
N LEU A 61 -3.09 13.75 -0.74
CA LEU A 61 -2.98 12.98 0.50
C LEU A 61 -1.54 12.59 0.82
N ALA A 62 -0.74 12.27 -0.20
CA ALA A 62 0.67 11.97 -0.04
C ALA A 62 1.47 13.20 0.45
N ILE A 63 1.22 14.38 -0.12
CA ILE A 63 1.87 15.62 0.33
C ILE A 63 1.51 15.93 1.79
N GLU A 64 0.23 15.80 2.16
CA GLU A 64 -0.23 15.98 3.56
C GLU A 64 0.47 15.03 4.54
N ASP A 65 0.80 13.81 4.10
CA ASP A 65 1.48 12.80 4.92
C ASP A 65 3.03 12.92 4.87
N GLY A 66 3.55 14.00 4.29
CA GLY A 66 4.97 14.34 4.25
C GLY A 66 5.78 13.60 3.18
N TYR A 67 5.12 13.11 2.13
CA TYR A 67 5.78 12.56 0.94
C TYR A 67 6.05 13.65 -0.10
N THR A 68 6.98 13.36 -1.01
CA THR A 68 7.21 14.18 -2.20
C THR A 68 6.69 13.45 -3.44
N ILE A 69 6.31 14.21 -4.46
CA ILE A 69 5.83 13.65 -5.72
C ILE A 69 6.93 13.81 -6.77
N ASP A 70 7.30 12.70 -7.40
CA ASP A 70 8.06 12.71 -8.65
C ASP A 70 7.06 12.66 -9.82
N SER A 71 6.86 13.82 -10.42
CA SER A 71 5.96 14.04 -11.56
C SER A 71 6.77 14.37 -12.81
N GLY A 72 7.58 13.42 -13.28
CA GLY A 72 8.14 13.45 -14.63
C GLY A 72 7.09 13.16 -15.71
N SER A 73 7.52 12.69 -16.88
CA SER A 73 6.64 12.34 -18.03
C SER A 73 5.77 11.08 -17.81
N TYR A 74 5.64 10.60 -16.58
CA TYR A 74 5.02 9.31 -16.22
C TYR A 74 3.89 9.49 -15.21
N SER A 75 3.11 8.42 -14.97
CA SER A 75 2.14 8.37 -13.87
C SER A 75 2.82 8.75 -12.54
N PRO A 76 2.12 9.47 -11.63
CA PRO A 76 2.74 9.98 -10.40
C PRO A 76 3.42 8.89 -9.57
N ARG A 77 4.61 9.23 -9.08
CA ARG A 77 5.38 8.39 -8.15
C ARG A 77 5.48 9.11 -6.80
N ILE A 78 5.08 8.41 -5.74
CA ILE A 78 5.19 8.89 -4.38
C ILE A 78 6.57 8.50 -3.85
N VAL A 79 7.31 9.50 -3.37
CA VAL A 79 8.68 9.35 -2.88
C VAL A 79 8.72 9.70 -1.40
N TYR A 80 9.39 8.86 -0.62
CA TYR A 80 9.75 9.14 0.76
C TYR A 80 11.26 9.17 0.86
N ARG A 81 11.86 10.27 1.32
CA ARG A 81 13.31 10.41 1.55
C ARG A 81 14.19 9.81 0.43
N GLY A 82 13.82 10.06 -0.83
CA GLY A 82 14.54 9.59 -2.02
C GLY A 82 14.26 8.17 -2.49
N ASN A 83 13.31 7.45 -1.89
CA ASN A 83 12.86 6.12 -2.33
C ASN A 83 11.42 6.16 -2.81
N ILE A 84 11.13 5.55 -3.95
CA ILE A 84 9.75 5.42 -4.45
C ILE A 84 9.02 4.41 -3.55
N VAL A 85 7.91 4.83 -2.95
CA VAL A 85 7.13 4.01 -2.01
C VAL A 85 5.79 3.56 -2.58
N ALA A 86 5.27 4.34 -3.53
CA ALA A 86 4.10 3.95 -4.29
C ALA A 86 4.14 4.57 -5.69
N ARG A 87 3.52 3.91 -6.66
CA ARG A 87 3.29 4.50 -7.98
C ARG A 87 1.93 4.11 -8.51
N VAL A 88 1.32 4.99 -9.29
CA VAL A 88 0.14 4.63 -10.06
C VAL A 88 0.58 3.82 -11.29
N GLY A 89 -0.25 2.85 -11.69
CA GLY A 89 -0.03 2.09 -12.90
C GLY A 89 0.01 2.95 -14.16
N SER A 90 0.72 2.44 -15.16
CA SER A 90 0.87 3.03 -16.48
C SER A 90 0.06 2.24 -17.51
N LYS A 91 -0.07 2.75 -18.73
CA LYS A 91 -0.82 2.08 -19.81
C LYS A 91 -0.32 0.66 -20.13
N SER A 92 0.94 0.35 -19.82
CA SER A 92 1.54 -0.98 -20.03
C SER A 92 1.32 -1.95 -18.88
N ASP A 93 0.87 -1.48 -17.70
CA ASP A 93 0.57 -2.36 -16.57
C ASP A 93 -0.81 -3.01 -16.77
N PRO A 94 -1.02 -4.31 -16.48
CA PRO A 94 -2.35 -4.92 -16.50
C PRO A 94 -3.28 -4.22 -15.49
N GLY A 95 -4.44 -3.75 -15.94
CA GLY A 95 -5.33 -2.88 -15.15
C GLY A 95 -5.00 -1.39 -15.23
N ALA A 96 -3.91 -1.03 -15.93
CA ALA A 96 -3.47 0.34 -16.22
C ALA A 96 -3.49 1.27 -15.00
N ASP A 97 -4.13 2.43 -15.15
CA ASP A 97 -4.25 3.51 -14.16
C ASP A 97 -5.26 3.22 -13.03
N ARG A 98 -5.79 2.00 -12.96
CA ARG A 98 -6.59 1.51 -11.83
C ARG A 98 -5.74 0.94 -10.71
N ASN A 99 -4.44 0.78 -10.94
CA ASN A 99 -3.52 0.18 -9.97
C ASN A 99 -2.76 1.21 -9.16
N ILE A 100 -2.55 0.93 -7.88
CA ILE A 100 -1.46 1.48 -7.09
C ILE A 100 -0.52 0.34 -6.73
N PHE A 101 0.74 0.47 -7.14
CA PHE A 101 1.82 -0.39 -6.68
C PHE A 101 2.43 0.20 -5.42
N VAL A 102 2.61 -0.62 -4.41
CA VAL A 102 3.14 -0.24 -3.10
C VAL A 102 4.43 -1.01 -2.83
N TYR A 103 5.49 -0.29 -2.46
CA TYR A 103 6.79 -0.86 -2.18
C TYR A 103 7.06 -0.93 -0.67
N ILE A 104 7.24 -2.15 -0.17
CA ILE A 104 7.45 -2.45 1.26
C ILE A 104 8.75 -3.22 1.48
N PHE A 105 9.28 -3.14 2.70
CA PHE A 105 10.42 -3.96 3.08
C PHE A 105 9.95 -5.37 3.46
N PRO A 106 10.50 -6.43 2.85
CA PRO A 106 10.26 -7.79 3.32
C PRO A 106 10.94 -8.02 4.67
N SER A 107 10.39 -8.93 5.46
CA SER A 107 10.96 -9.34 6.76
C SER A 107 12.22 -10.21 6.63
N SER A 108 12.51 -10.72 5.43
CA SER A 108 13.71 -11.50 5.13
C SER A 108 14.72 -10.70 4.32
N ILE A 109 15.96 -10.64 4.79
CA ILE A 109 17.08 -10.00 4.10
C ILE A 109 17.32 -10.65 2.73
N GLY A 110 17.17 -11.97 2.62
CA GLY A 110 17.35 -12.71 1.37
C GLY A 110 16.37 -12.30 0.27
N ALA A 111 15.18 -11.84 0.66
CA ALA A 111 14.14 -11.37 -0.25
C ALA A 111 14.36 -9.93 -0.73
N MET A 112 15.33 -9.20 -0.15
CA MET A 112 15.61 -7.83 -0.54
C MET A 112 16.49 -7.75 -1.79
N SER A 113 16.05 -6.98 -2.79
CA SER A 113 16.88 -6.53 -3.90
C SER A 113 18.03 -5.66 -3.41
N THR A 114 19.07 -5.49 -4.24
CA THR A 114 20.22 -4.62 -3.91
C THR A 114 19.79 -3.20 -3.58
N TYR A 115 18.85 -2.65 -4.35
CA TYR A 115 18.30 -1.32 -4.13
C TYR A 115 17.56 -1.24 -2.79
N MET A 116 16.72 -2.24 -2.49
CA MET A 116 15.97 -2.25 -1.24
C MET A 116 16.88 -2.44 -0.03
N ARG A 117 17.96 -3.23 -0.10
CA ARG A 117 18.95 -3.30 0.99
C ARG A 117 19.59 -1.95 1.26
N ALA A 118 19.98 -1.23 0.22
CA ALA A 118 20.55 0.11 0.36
C ALA A 118 19.54 1.09 1.00
N ALA A 119 18.27 1.02 0.60
CA ALA A 119 17.20 1.78 1.23
C ALA A 119 17.01 1.38 2.71
N ALA A 120 16.97 0.09 3.02
CA ALA A 120 16.82 -0.43 4.37
C ALA A 120 17.94 0.04 5.30
N ILE A 121 19.18 0.08 4.82
CA ILE A 121 20.33 0.64 5.57
C ILE A 121 20.13 2.13 5.82
N ARG A 122 19.74 2.90 4.79
CA ARG A 122 19.49 4.35 4.89
C ARG A 122 18.40 4.70 5.92
N TYR A 123 17.36 3.86 6.01
CA TYR A 123 16.29 4.03 6.99
C TYR A 123 16.63 3.44 8.37
N GLY A 124 17.78 2.78 8.51
CA GLY A 124 18.19 2.07 9.72
C GLY A 124 17.30 0.86 10.03
N ILE A 125 16.61 0.32 9.02
CA ILE A 125 15.86 -0.93 9.07
C ILE A 125 16.81 -2.11 9.04
N LEU A 126 17.89 -2.04 8.25
CA LEU A 126 18.94 -3.06 8.20
C LEU A 126 20.23 -2.50 8.78
N ASN A 127 20.81 -3.20 9.76
CA ASN A 127 22.16 -2.89 10.25
C ASN A 127 23.20 -3.54 9.32
N PRO A 128 24.06 -2.77 8.63
CA PRO A 128 25.01 -3.33 7.66
C PRO A 128 26.15 -4.13 8.32
N THR A 129 26.45 -3.90 9.60
CA THR A 129 27.53 -4.58 10.33
C THR A 129 27.05 -5.91 10.90
N THR A 130 25.85 -5.95 11.47
CA THR A 130 25.31 -7.16 12.14
C THR A 130 24.37 -7.97 11.27
N ASN A 131 23.98 -7.43 10.11
CA ASN A 131 22.98 -7.99 9.22
C ASN A 131 21.66 -8.33 9.95
N ARG A 132 21.28 -7.48 10.92
CA ARG A 132 20.03 -7.62 11.69
C ARG A 132 19.01 -6.58 11.24
N ILE A 133 17.75 -7.02 11.14
CA ILE A 133 16.61 -6.14 10.86
C ILE A 133 16.09 -5.54 12.16
N ASN A 134 15.88 -4.23 12.17
CA ASN A 134 15.10 -3.53 13.17
C ASN A 134 13.61 -3.62 12.82
N MET A 135 12.91 -4.53 13.50
CA MET A 135 11.49 -4.83 13.22
C MET A 135 10.56 -3.64 13.48
N GLU A 136 10.85 -2.81 14.49
CA GLU A 136 10.05 -1.62 14.79
C GLU A 136 10.08 -0.63 13.63
N LYS A 137 11.29 -0.34 13.11
CA LYS A 137 11.46 0.56 11.97
C LYS A 137 10.89 -0.03 10.69
N LEU A 138 11.04 -1.34 10.48
CA LEU A 138 10.43 -2.04 9.35
C LEU A 138 8.91 -1.88 9.36
N LEU A 139 8.28 -2.23 10.50
CA LEU A 139 6.83 -2.16 10.66
C LEU A 139 6.35 -0.71 10.50
N LYS A 140 7.01 0.25 11.16
CA LYS A 140 6.68 1.67 11.05
C LYS A 140 6.73 2.17 9.61
N TYR A 141 7.73 1.74 8.84
CA TYR A 141 7.82 2.09 7.43
C TYR A 141 6.68 1.48 6.63
N ASN A 142 6.51 0.16 6.70
CA ASN A 142 5.49 -0.55 5.91
C ASN A 142 4.07 -0.05 6.24
N LEU A 143 3.75 0.17 7.52
CA LEU A 143 2.48 0.74 7.95
C LEU A 143 2.27 2.15 7.43
N LYS A 144 3.32 3.00 7.39
CA LYS A 144 3.21 4.36 6.83
C LYS A 144 2.81 4.30 5.36
N VAL A 145 3.46 3.44 4.57
CA VAL A 145 3.19 3.32 3.13
C VAL A 145 1.82 2.69 2.85
N ILE A 146 1.47 1.59 3.51
CA ILE A 146 0.15 0.96 3.36
C ILE A 146 -0.96 1.94 3.83
N GLY A 147 -0.69 2.66 4.92
CA GLY A 147 -1.61 3.66 5.48
C GLY A 147 -1.95 4.78 4.50
N LEU A 148 -1.02 5.21 3.65
CA LEU A 148 -1.29 6.20 2.60
C LEU A 148 -2.36 5.70 1.61
N VAL A 149 -2.23 4.46 1.14
CA VAL A 149 -3.18 3.89 0.16
C VAL A 149 -4.53 3.59 0.81
N GLU A 150 -4.53 3.17 2.07
CA GLU A 150 -5.75 3.04 2.86
C GLU A 150 -6.45 4.40 3.04
N LYS A 151 -5.71 5.47 3.35
CA LYS A 151 -6.24 6.84 3.44
C LYS A 151 -6.90 7.26 2.12
N TYR A 152 -6.23 7.03 0.99
CA TYR A 152 -6.79 7.25 -0.35
C TYR A 152 -8.10 6.48 -0.57
N ARG A 153 -8.10 5.16 -0.33
CA ARG A 153 -9.27 4.31 -0.48
C ARG A 153 -10.46 4.82 0.35
N LYS A 154 -10.22 5.16 1.62
CA LYS A 154 -11.26 5.69 2.50
C LYS A 154 -11.81 7.03 1.99
N SER A 155 -10.93 7.96 1.62
CA SER A 155 -11.31 9.26 1.08
C SER A 155 -12.12 9.15 -0.21
N ARG A 156 -11.77 8.20 -1.10
CA ARG A 156 -12.42 8.02 -2.40
C ARG A 156 -13.74 7.25 -2.31
N TYR A 157 -13.79 6.15 -1.56
CA TYR A 157 -14.89 5.18 -1.64
C TYR A 157 -15.74 5.08 -0.36
N GLN A 158 -15.16 5.25 0.83
CA GLN A 158 -15.96 5.15 2.07
C GLN A 158 -16.78 6.41 2.33
N ASN A 159 -16.27 7.59 1.95
CA ASN A 159 -17.05 8.84 2.01
C ASN A 159 -18.17 8.93 0.97
N LEU A 160 -18.23 8.00 0.01
CA LEU A 160 -19.34 7.91 -0.94
C LEU A 160 -20.56 7.20 -0.31
N ILE A 161 -20.33 6.16 0.48
CA ILE A 161 -21.40 5.40 1.15
C ILE A 161 -22.07 6.22 2.26
N SER A 162 -21.32 7.05 3.00
CA SER A 162 -21.91 7.97 3.99
C SER A 162 -22.74 9.10 3.37
N LYS A 163 -22.51 9.42 2.07
CA LYS A 163 -23.33 10.39 1.32
C LYS A 163 -24.51 9.75 0.58
N LEU A 164 -24.46 8.46 0.29
CA LEU A 164 -25.53 7.71 -0.38
C LEU A 164 -26.52 7.03 0.59
N ASN A 165 -26.19 6.95 1.88
CA ASN A 165 -27.09 6.53 2.95
C ASN A 165 -27.85 7.71 3.60
N LEU A 166 -28.25 8.71 2.80
CA LEU A 166 -29.27 9.70 3.20
C LEU A 166 -30.66 9.11 3.01
#